data_AF-A0A090QHV9-F1
#
_entry.id   AF-A0A090QHV9-F1
#
_cell.length_a   1.000
_cell.length_b   1.000
_cell.length_c   1.000
_cell.angle_alpha   90.00
_cell.angle_beta   90.00
_cell.angle_gamma   90.00
#
_symmetry.space_group_name_H-M   'P 1'
#
loop_
_entity.id
_entity.type
_entity.pdbx_description
1 polymer ?
#
loop_
_entity_poly.entity_id
_entity_poly.type
_entity_poly.pdbx_seq_one_letter_code
_entity_poly.pdbx_strand_id
1 'polypeptide(L)'
;MGSGAGIVSTAFAQTNSATSSLENAQAETAPRVYGGFTHGVASGDPLSDRVILWTRFLPDAFLNVNEVTVHWEIATDKRFSKNYQSGEALAREASDFIVKVDVANLKPNKTYYYRFFVDFMHLRQV
;
A
#
# COMPACT_ATOMS: atom_id res chain seq x y z
N MET A 1 6.62 -32.58 -8.55
CA MET A 1 5.50 -31.78 -9.10
C MET A 1 5.23 -30.65 -8.11
N GLY A 2 5.93 -29.52 -8.26
CA GLY A 2 5.82 -28.38 -7.34
C GLY A 2 5.18 -27.22 -8.08
N SER A 3 3.88 -27.01 -7.87
CA SER A 3 3.16 -25.87 -8.45
C SER A 3 3.15 -24.75 -7.42
N GLY A 4 4.11 -23.83 -7.54
CA GLY A 4 4.12 -22.59 -6.76
C GLY A 4 3.03 -21.63 -7.23
N ALA A 5 2.44 -20.88 -6.31
CA ALA A 5 1.46 -19.85 -6.65
C ALA A 5 2.15 -18.71 -7.42
N GLY A 6 1.76 -18.51 -8.68
CA GLY A 6 2.18 -17.38 -9.49
C GLY A 6 1.35 -16.13 -9.16
N ILE A 7 2.04 -15.00 -8.97
CA ILE A 7 1.46 -13.68 -8.74
C ILE A 7 1.91 -12.74 -9.86
N VAL A 8 0.96 -11.99 -10.42
CA VAL A 8 1.18 -11.11 -11.57
C VAL A 8 0.88 -9.67 -11.16
N SER A 9 1.90 -8.82 -11.21
CA SER A 9 1.80 -7.36 -11.04
C SER A 9 1.31 -6.69 -12.32
N THR A 10 0.40 -5.72 -12.19
CA THR A 10 0.11 -4.74 -13.27
C THR A 10 -0.01 -3.35 -12.64
N ALA A 11 0.92 -2.46 -12.99
CA ALA A 11 0.87 -1.04 -12.66
C ALA A 11 0.39 -0.27 -13.90
N PHE A 12 -0.60 0.62 -13.74
CA PHE A 12 -0.99 1.60 -14.75
C PHE A 12 -0.69 3.00 -14.20
N ALA A 13 0.13 3.77 -14.93
CA ALA A 13 0.30 5.21 -14.72
C ALA A 13 -0.33 5.92 -15.93
N GLN A 14 -1.33 6.75 -15.70
CA GLN A 14 -2.06 7.45 -16.74
C GLN A 14 -1.54 8.90 -16.80
N THR A 15 -1.08 9.34 -17.97
CA THR A 15 -0.61 10.71 -18.21
C THR A 15 -1.61 11.44 -19.09
N ASN A 16 -2.17 12.57 -18.63
CA ASN A 16 -2.96 13.46 -19.47
C ASN A 16 -2.16 14.75 -19.75
N SER A 17 -1.99 15.07 -21.03
CA SER A 17 -1.38 16.31 -21.52
C SER A 17 -2.33 17.50 -21.36
N ALA A 18 -1.78 18.64 -20.95
CA ALA A 18 -2.53 19.84 -20.58
C ALA A 18 -2.90 20.72 -21.79
N THR A 19 -4.15 21.18 -21.81
CA THR A 19 -4.58 22.36 -22.57
C THR A 19 -5.00 23.41 -21.54
N SER A 20 -4.33 24.55 -21.56
CA SER A 20 -4.50 25.69 -20.65
C SER A 20 -5.68 26.56 -21.06
N SER A 21 -6.57 26.87 -20.12
CA SER A 21 -7.33 28.12 -20.14
C SER A 21 -7.63 28.55 -18.69
N LEU A 22 -7.37 29.83 -18.44
CA LEU A 22 -7.39 30.51 -17.16
C LEU A 22 -8.83 30.60 -16.63
N GLU A 23 -9.20 29.80 -15.63
CA GLU A 23 -10.31 30.17 -14.73
C GLU A 23 -10.27 29.39 -13.42
N ASN A 24 -10.56 30.12 -12.35
CA ASN A 24 -10.98 29.68 -11.02
C ASN A 24 -9.92 29.43 -9.93
N ALA A 25 -9.93 30.36 -8.96
CA ALA A 25 -9.38 30.22 -7.63
C ALA A 25 -10.18 29.17 -6.82
N GLN A 26 -9.85 27.91 -7.02
CA GLN A 26 -10.04 26.87 -6.02
C GLN A 26 -8.74 26.08 -6.00
N ALA A 27 -7.87 26.38 -5.02
CA ALA A 27 -6.90 25.40 -4.58
C ALA A 27 -7.72 24.25 -3.99
N GLU A 28 -8.10 23.31 -4.85
CA GLU A 28 -8.59 22.01 -4.45
C GLU A 28 -7.42 21.40 -3.67
N THR A 29 -7.43 21.56 -2.35
CA THR A 29 -6.51 20.89 -1.44
C THR A 29 -6.89 19.43 -1.46
N ALA A 30 -6.52 18.76 -2.55
CA ALA A 30 -6.41 17.33 -2.60
C ALA A 30 -5.61 16.91 -1.35
N PRO A 31 -6.10 15.91 -0.61
CA PRO A 31 -5.52 15.59 0.68
C PRO A 31 -4.05 15.22 0.52
N ARG A 32 -3.18 16.00 1.17
CA ARG A 32 -1.73 15.83 1.15
C ARG A 32 -1.39 14.55 1.90
N VAL A 33 -1.07 13.49 1.17
CA VAL A 33 -0.32 12.37 1.74
C VAL A 33 1.09 12.87 1.93
N TYR A 34 1.48 13.14 3.17
CA TYR A 34 2.78 13.69 3.51
C TYR A 34 3.87 12.61 3.57
N GLY A 35 3.97 11.78 2.54
CA GLY A 35 4.88 10.65 2.46
C GLY A 35 4.52 9.70 1.31
N GLY A 36 5.25 8.59 1.18
CA GLY A 36 4.97 7.64 0.11
C GLY A 36 5.62 6.27 0.22
N PHE A 37 5.10 5.35 -0.60
CA PHE A 37 5.67 4.02 -0.80
C PHE A 37 6.84 4.09 -1.79
N THR A 38 8.06 4.26 -1.26
CA THR A 38 9.24 4.58 -2.07
C THR A 38 9.93 3.35 -2.68
N HIS A 39 9.62 2.15 -2.19
CA HIS A 39 10.30 0.91 -2.59
C HIS A 39 9.34 -0.13 -3.20
N GLY A 40 8.18 0.32 -3.65
CA GLY A 40 7.13 -0.56 -4.16
C GLY A 40 6.63 -1.52 -3.09
N VAL A 41 6.21 -2.70 -3.52
CA VAL A 41 5.62 -3.74 -2.68
C VAL A 41 6.19 -5.10 -3.07
N ALA A 42 6.27 -6.02 -2.12
CA ALA A 42 6.73 -7.38 -2.35
C ALA A 42 5.96 -8.39 -1.50
N SER A 43 6.06 -9.66 -1.89
CA SER A 43 5.58 -10.80 -1.11
C SER A 43 6.60 -11.94 -1.15
N GLY A 44 6.72 -12.69 -0.06
CA GLY A 44 7.74 -13.75 0.08
C GLY A 44 7.38 -14.82 1.11
N ASP A 45 8.27 -15.78 1.27
CA ASP A 45 8.15 -16.92 2.21
C ASP A 45 6.77 -17.62 2.18
N PRO A 46 6.26 -18.04 1.01
CA PRO A 46 4.96 -18.68 0.93
C PRO A 46 4.98 -20.07 1.59
N LEU A 47 3.99 -20.33 2.46
CA LEU A 47 3.61 -21.69 2.85
C LEU A 47 2.25 -22.05 2.20
N SER A 48 1.72 -23.23 2.54
CA SER A 48 0.44 -23.69 2.02
C SER A 48 -0.73 -22.78 2.38
N ASP A 49 -0.64 -22.07 3.51
CA ASP A 49 -1.72 -21.28 4.09
C ASP A 49 -1.34 -19.81 4.39
N ARG A 50 -0.12 -19.38 4.05
CA ARG A 50 0.34 -18.03 4.39
C ARG A 50 1.41 -17.48 3.46
N VAL A 51 1.59 -16.17 3.51
CA VAL A 51 2.65 -15.43 2.82
C VAL A 51 3.02 -14.19 3.62
N ILE A 52 4.28 -13.77 3.53
CA ILE A 52 4.71 -12.46 4.04
C ILE A 52 4.42 -11.41 2.98
N LEU A 53 3.75 -10.31 3.38
CA LEU A 53 3.67 -9.08 2.59
C LEU A 53 4.66 -8.05 3.12
N TRP A 54 5.30 -7.31 2.22
CA TRP A 54 6.31 -6.32 2.53
C TRP A 54 6.07 -5.00 1.78
N THR A 55 6.30 -3.89 2.47
CA THR A 55 6.41 -2.55 1.87
C THR A 55 7.27 -1.64 2.75
N ARG A 56 7.61 -0.45 2.26
CA ARG A 56 8.23 0.63 3.03
C ARG A 56 7.52 1.95 2.73
N PHE A 57 6.98 2.59 3.76
CA PHE A 57 6.32 3.89 3.65
C PHE A 57 7.19 4.95 4.32
N LEU A 58 7.74 5.90 3.58
CA LEU A 58 8.53 6.99 4.16
C LEU A 58 7.63 8.21 4.38
N PRO A 59 7.42 8.66 5.62
CA PRO A 59 6.83 9.97 5.88
C PRO A 59 7.79 11.07 5.42
N ASP A 60 7.23 12.22 5.09
CA ASP A 60 7.98 13.40 4.72
C ASP A 60 8.84 13.88 5.90
N ALA A 61 10.11 14.18 5.60
CA ALA A 61 11.13 14.48 6.61
C ALA A 61 10.79 15.68 7.52
N PHE A 62 9.93 16.60 7.07
CA PHE A 62 9.55 17.80 7.83
C PHE A 62 8.46 17.55 8.88
N LEU A 63 7.87 16.35 8.94
CA LEU A 63 6.76 16.06 9.86
C LEU A 63 7.18 15.54 11.25
N ASN A 64 8.44 15.14 11.42
CA ASN A 64 8.92 14.51 12.66
C ASN A 64 7.99 13.38 13.16
N VAL A 65 7.64 12.47 12.27
CA VAL A 65 6.75 11.32 12.53
C VAL A 65 7.60 10.08 12.81
N ASN A 66 7.36 9.43 13.94
CA ASN A 66 8.07 8.22 14.36
C ASN A 66 7.32 6.92 13.99
N GLU A 67 6.02 6.98 13.72
CA GLU A 67 5.22 5.86 13.23
C GLU A 67 4.05 6.27 12.34
N VAL A 68 3.72 5.40 11.37
CA VAL A 68 2.60 5.56 10.44
C VAL A 68 1.80 4.25 10.43
N THR A 69 0.48 4.36 10.62
CA THR A 69 -0.44 3.24 10.38
C THR A 69 -0.58 3.01 8.88
N VAL A 70 -0.20 1.82 8.43
CA VAL A 70 -0.34 1.35 7.06
C VAL A 70 -1.41 0.26 7.03
N HIS A 71 -2.44 0.48 6.24
CA HIS A 71 -3.46 -0.50 5.93
C HIS A 71 -2.98 -1.46 4.85
N TRP A 72 -3.40 -2.71 4.94
CA TRP A 72 -3.15 -3.73 3.94
C TRP A 72 -4.43 -4.51 3.65
N GLU A 73 -4.57 -4.94 2.41
CA GLU A 73 -5.69 -5.76 1.96
C GLU A 73 -5.18 -6.88 1.06
N ILE A 74 -5.84 -8.04 1.13
CA ILE A 74 -5.73 -9.14 0.18
C ILE A 74 -7.09 -9.38 -0.46
N ALA A 75 -7.11 -9.59 -1.77
CA ALA A 75 -8.29 -9.98 -2.54
C ALA A 75 -8.01 -11.14 -3.50
N THR A 76 -9.06 -11.76 -4.02
CA THR A 76 -8.96 -12.83 -5.02
C THR A 76 -9.07 -12.32 -6.46
N ASP A 77 -9.30 -11.03 -6.64
CA ASP A 77 -9.39 -10.35 -7.92
C ASP A 77 -8.68 -9.00 -7.88
N LYS A 78 -8.11 -8.58 -9.03
CA LYS A 78 -7.32 -7.35 -9.15
C LYS A 78 -8.08 -6.07 -8.83
N ARG A 79 -9.41 -6.10 -8.90
CA ARG A 79 -10.26 -4.92 -8.67
C ARG A 79 -10.56 -4.73 -7.19
N PHE A 80 -10.14 -5.67 -6.32
CA PHE A 80 -10.51 -5.68 -4.91
C PHE A 80 -12.03 -5.60 -4.73
N SER A 81 -12.78 -6.33 -5.57
CA SER A 81 -14.25 -6.29 -5.56
C SER A 81 -14.82 -6.73 -4.20
N LYS A 82 -14.11 -7.66 -3.54
CA LYS A 82 -14.33 -8.06 -2.16
C LYS A 82 -12.99 -8.41 -1.52
N ASN A 83 -12.69 -7.77 -0.40
CA ASN A 83 -11.52 -8.13 0.40
C ASN A 83 -11.68 -9.54 0.95
N TYR A 84 -10.64 -10.35 0.78
CA TYR A 84 -10.51 -11.66 1.39
C TYR A 84 -10.08 -11.54 2.85
N GLN A 85 -9.06 -10.70 3.10
CA GLN A 85 -8.58 -10.30 4.42
C GLN A 85 -8.03 -8.87 4.34
N SER A 86 -8.01 -8.18 5.48
CA SER A 86 -7.46 -6.82 5.61
C SER A 86 -7.01 -6.57 7.03
N GLY A 87 -6.17 -5.57 7.24
CA GLY A 87 -5.75 -5.14 8.55
C GLY A 87 -4.81 -3.95 8.52
N GLU A 88 -4.21 -3.67 9.66
CA GLU A 88 -3.28 -2.57 9.87
C GLU A 88 -1.92 -3.10 10.30
N ALA A 89 -0.87 -2.36 9.98
CA ALA A 89 0.48 -2.58 10.46
C ALA A 89 1.19 -1.22 10.64
N LEU A 90 2.17 -1.17 11.54
CA LEU A 90 2.87 0.06 11.86
C LEU A 90 4.21 0.11 11.13
N ALA A 91 4.38 1.13 10.30
CA ALA A 91 5.67 1.53 9.76
C ALA A 91 6.36 2.45 10.79
N ARG A 92 7.43 1.99 11.42
CA ARG A 92 8.13 2.75 12.47
C ARG A 92 9.50 3.21 12.04
N GLU A 93 9.91 4.39 12.46
CA GLU A 93 11.26 4.92 12.26
C GLU A 93 12.33 3.92 12.74
N ALA A 94 12.10 3.31 13.91
CA ALA A 94 13.00 2.32 14.51
C ALA A 94 13.24 1.07 13.63
N SER A 95 12.36 0.81 12.67
CA SER A 95 12.46 -0.28 11.69
C SER A 95 12.51 0.25 10.26
N ASP A 96 13.05 1.46 10.07
CA ASP A 96 13.22 2.12 8.77
C ASP A 96 11.90 2.26 7.97
N PHE A 97 10.80 2.39 8.70
CA PHE A 97 9.43 2.41 8.21
C PHE A 97 9.05 1.22 7.30
N ILE A 98 9.71 0.09 7.51
CA ILE A 98 9.37 -1.17 6.87
C ILE A 98 8.12 -1.76 7.53
N VAL A 99 7.20 -2.25 6.71
CA VAL A 99 6.05 -3.04 7.11
C VAL A 99 6.25 -4.48 6.66
N LYS A 100 6.01 -5.42 7.58
CA LYS A 100 5.97 -6.87 7.31
C LYS A 100 4.72 -7.45 7.94
N VAL A 101 3.91 -8.14 7.14
CA VAL A 101 2.66 -8.77 7.60
C VAL A 101 2.71 -10.26 7.26
N ASP A 102 2.57 -11.14 8.26
CA ASP A 102 2.34 -12.58 8.05
C ASP A 102 0.84 -12.81 7.87
N VAL A 103 0.40 -13.00 6.62
CA VAL A 103 -1.01 -13.20 6.30
C VAL A 103 -1.31 -14.69 6.22
N ALA A 104 -1.95 -15.22 7.25
CA ALA A 104 -2.33 -16.63 7.36
C ALA A 104 -3.72 -16.95 6.81
N ASN A 105 -4.16 -18.21 6.92
CA ASN A 105 -5.49 -18.70 6.50
C ASN A 105 -5.81 -18.47 5.01
N LEU A 106 -4.79 -18.51 4.17
CA LEU A 106 -4.91 -18.52 2.71
C LEU A 106 -5.24 -19.94 2.23
N LYS A 107 -5.96 -20.04 1.12
CA LYS A 107 -6.17 -21.34 0.47
C LYS A 107 -4.95 -21.67 -0.42
N PRO A 108 -4.42 -22.90 -0.35
CA PRO A 108 -3.30 -23.31 -1.19
C PRO A 108 -3.66 -23.27 -2.68
N ASN A 109 -2.64 -23.17 -3.53
CA ASN A 109 -2.77 -23.17 -5.00
C ASN A 109 -3.78 -22.13 -5.51
N LYS A 110 -3.74 -20.92 -4.94
CA LYS A 110 -4.63 -19.83 -5.31
C LYS A 110 -3.84 -18.55 -5.50
N THR A 111 -4.15 -17.80 -6.55
CA THR A 111 -3.61 -16.46 -6.75
C THR A 111 -4.40 -15.46 -5.92
N TYR A 112 -3.65 -14.59 -5.26
CA TYR A 112 -4.16 -13.47 -4.49
C TYR A 112 -3.51 -12.18 -4.98
N TYR A 113 -4.21 -11.06 -4.77
CA TYR A 113 -3.72 -9.72 -5.03
C TYR A 113 -3.68 -8.98 -3.71
N TYR A 114 -2.71 -8.08 -3.54
CA TYR A 114 -2.57 -7.31 -2.31
C TYR A 114 -2.22 -5.85 -2.63
N ARG A 115 -2.59 -4.97 -1.70
CA ARG A 115 -2.26 -3.55 -1.76
C ARG A 115 -2.04 -3.00 -0.36
N PHE A 116 -1.29 -1.91 -0.31
CA PHE A 116 -1.08 -1.11 0.89
C PHE A 116 -1.60 0.30 0.65
N PHE A 117 -2.09 0.93 1.70
CA PHE A 117 -2.49 2.34 1.69
C PHE A 117 -2.35 2.92 3.09
N VAL A 118 -2.37 4.25 3.18
CA VAL A 118 -2.39 4.97 4.44
C VAL A 118 -3.63 5.85 4.45
N ASP A 119 -4.19 6.09 5.63
CA ASP A 119 -5.19 7.14 5.77
C ASP A 119 -4.53 8.51 5.59
N PHE A 120 -5.34 9.50 5.24
CA PHE A 120 -4.87 10.88 5.17
C PHE A 120 -4.45 11.36 6.57
N MET A 121 -3.16 11.57 6.77
CA MET A 121 -2.66 12.25 7.97
C MET A 121 -3.06 13.72 7.92
N HIS A 122 -3.96 14.13 8.83
CA HIS A 122 -4.26 15.54 9.04
C HIS A 122 -3.30 16.09 10.10
N LEU A 123 -2.40 16.98 9.70
CA LEU A 123 -1.58 17.72 10.65
C LEU A 123 -2.48 18.70 11.40
N ARG A 124 -2.57 18.58 12.72
CA ARG A 124 -3.18 19.62 13.53
C ARG A 124 -2.25 20.82 13.51
N GLN A 125 -2.64 21.90 12.85
CA GLN A 125 -1.95 23.18 13.01
C GLN A 125 -2.20 23.69 14.42
N VAL A 126 -1.11 24.08 15.11
CA VAL A 126 -1.14 24.83 16.37
C VAL A 126 -1.28 26.32 16.10
#